data_AF-A0A0A6VFK1-F1
#
_entry.id   AF-A0A0A6VFK1-F1
#
_cell.length_a   1.000
_cell.length_b   1.000
_cell.length_c   1.000
_cell.angle_alpha   90.00
_cell.angle_beta   90.00
_cell.angle_gamma   90.00
#
_symmetry.space_group_name_H-M   'P 1'
#
loop_
_entity.id
_entity.type
_entity.pdbx_description
1 polymer ?
#
loop_
_entity_poly.entity_id
_entity_poly.type
_entity_poly.pdbx_seq_one_letter_code
_entity_poly.pdbx_strand_id
1 'polypeptide(L)'
;MKDSAYVGKSIETLQEQEELNQEQMAFDLNVSPSLVSHYKTGRRKMHREVAENALHTYSHNFEFALSLLHEFSDHITSPVMNGKMIEHHRMVLEENTEKEMLEALKAIEEVSLAKPPEFITAQEREEICWMMDELLDVKTVVDNLLSILEKDYEIRVKDRINNRIPTWKSWGWI
;
A
#
# COMPACT_ATOMS: atom_id res chain seq x y z
N MET A 1 7.43 -0.29 -13.26
CA MET A 1 8.05 -0.80 -12.02
C MET A 1 9.56 -0.78 -12.16
N LYS A 2 10.28 -0.49 -11.08
CA LYS A 2 11.76 -0.54 -11.00
C LYS A 2 12.26 -1.96 -11.26
N ASP A 3 13.47 -2.10 -11.82
CA ASP A 3 14.11 -3.42 -11.98
C ASP A 3 14.67 -3.97 -10.66
N SER A 4 14.92 -3.10 -9.68
CA SER A 4 15.31 -3.51 -8.32
C SER A 4 15.02 -2.42 -7.28
N ALA A 5 14.74 -2.81 -6.03
CA ALA A 5 14.45 -1.89 -4.91
C ALA A 5 14.98 -2.40 -3.56
N TYR A 6 15.14 -1.51 -2.59
CA TYR A 6 15.44 -1.89 -1.20
C TYR A 6 14.13 -2.28 -0.51
N VAL A 7 14.09 -3.45 0.11
CA VAL A 7 12.85 -4.05 0.63
C VAL A 7 12.99 -4.52 2.07
N GLY A 8 13.97 -3.95 2.79
CA GLY A 8 14.36 -4.44 4.12
C GLY A 8 13.19 -4.47 5.11
N LYS A 9 12.37 -3.41 5.10
CA LYS A 9 11.17 -3.32 5.93
C LYS A 9 10.10 -4.35 5.51
N SER A 10 9.86 -4.53 4.22
CA SER A 10 8.90 -5.52 3.72
C SER A 10 9.28 -6.94 4.17
N ILE A 11 10.57 -7.29 4.07
CA ILE A 11 11.08 -8.60 4.53
C ILE A 11 10.94 -8.74 6.04
N GLU A 12 11.29 -7.71 6.81
CA GLU A 12 11.16 -7.73 8.27
C GLU A 12 9.70 -7.94 8.70
N THR A 13 8.77 -7.13 8.17
CA THR A 13 7.33 -7.26 8.44
C THR A 13 6.82 -8.67 8.15
N LEU A 14 7.15 -9.22 6.97
CA LEU A 14 6.68 -10.55 6.57
C LEU A 14 7.22 -11.64 7.51
N GLN A 15 8.49 -11.57 7.89
CA GLN A 15 9.07 -12.54 8.83
C GLN A 15 8.42 -12.49 10.21
N GLU A 16 8.08 -11.30 10.69
CA GLU A 16 7.44 -11.11 12.00
C GLU A 16 5.99 -11.60 12.00
N GLN A 17 5.24 -11.32 10.93
CA GLN A 17 3.81 -11.66 10.85
C GLN A 17 3.57 -13.15 10.57
N GLU A 18 4.41 -13.76 9.74
CA GLU A 18 4.26 -15.17 9.32
C GLU A 18 5.21 -16.12 10.09
N GLU A 19 5.94 -15.61 11.09
CA GLU A 19 6.95 -16.35 11.87
C GLU A 19 8.01 -17.07 11.00
N LEU A 20 8.33 -16.50 9.82
CA LEU A 20 9.21 -17.13 8.83
C LEU A 20 10.69 -16.97 9.18
N ASN A 21 11.38 -18.10 9.32
CA ASN A 21 12.84 -18.08 9.40
C ASN A 21 13.49 -17.79 8.02
N GLN A 22 14.78 -17.44 8.03
CA GLN A 22 15.52 -17.08 6.81
C GLN A 22 15.64 -18.24 5.82
N GLU A 23 15.71 -19.49 6.30
CA GLU A 23 15.86 -20.67 5.46
C GLU A 23 14.57 -20.97 4.69
N GLN A 24 13.41 -20.87 5.36
CA GLN A 24 12.10 -21.05 4.75
C GLN A 24 11.86 -20.02 3.65
N MET A 25 12.10 -18.74 3.94
CA MET A 25 11.94 -17.68 2.94
C MET A 25 12.91 -17.84 1.76
N ALA A 26 14.14 -18.29 2.02
CA ALA A 26 15.11 -18.56 0.96
C ALA A 26 14.64 -19.69 0.04
N PHE A 27 14.09 -20.76 0.63
CA PHE A 27 13.50 -21.87 -0.10
C PHE A 27 12.30 -21.42 -0.94
N ASP A 28 11.35 -20.70 -0.33
CA ASP A 28 10.13 -20.20 -0.96
C ASP A 28 10.43 -19.26 -2.15
N LEU A 29 11.46 -18.43 -2.01
CA LEU A 29 11.85 -17.45 -3.03
C LEU A 29 12.90 -17.99 -4.03
N ASN A 30 13.36 -19.23 -3.85
CA ASN A 30 14.45 -19.83 -4.63
C ASN A 30 15.72 -18.95 -4.66
N VAL A 31 16.13 -18.46 -3.49
CA VAL A 31 17.35 -17.67 -3.28
C VAL A 31 18.20 -18.26 -2.16
N SER A 32 19.40 -17.74 -1.93
CA SER A 32 20.19 -18.16 -0.77
C SER A 32 19.73 -17.46 0.52
N PRO A 33 19.85 -18.10 1.70
CA PRO A 33 19.56 -17.45 2.99
C PRO A 33 20.39 -16.18 3.22
N SER A 34 21.64 -16.17 2.74
CA SER A 34 22.49 -14.96 2.75
C SER A 34 21.88 -13.82 1.93
N LEU A 35 21.23 -14.11 0.80
CA LEU A 35 20.59 -13.09 -0.01
C LEU A 35 19.34 -12.50 0.68
N VAL A 36 18.54 -13.33 1.37
CA VAL A 36 17.43 -12.87 2.21
C VAL A 36 17.93 -11.92 3.30
N SER A 37 19.01 -12.29 3.99
CA SER A 37 19.66 -11.42 5.00
C SER A 37 20.16 -10.09 4.40
N HIS A 38 20.72 -10.14 3.18
CA HIS A 38 21.14 -8.92 2.47
C HIS A 38 19.97 -8.03 2.07
N TYR A 39 18.81 -8.59 1.73
CA TYR A 39 17.59 -7.82 1.48
C TYR A 39 17.08 -7.18 2.75
N LYS A 40 16.94 -7.94 3.85
CA LYS A 40 16.49 -7.45 5.16
C LYS A 40 17.32 -6.27 5.67
N THR A 41 18.65 -6.37 5.54
CA THR A 41 19.59 -5.35 6.03
C THR A 41 19.84 -4.20 5.06
N GLY A 42 19.21 -4.21 3.87
CA GLY A 42 19.42 -3.19 2.85
C GLY A 42 20.81 -3.23 2.19
N ARG A 43 21.58 -4.31 2.37
CA ARG A 43 22.90 -4.47 1.72
C ARG A 43 22.79 -4.76 0.22
N ARG A 44 21.66 -5.33 -0.22
CA ARG A 44 21.35 -5.55 -1.64
C ARG A 44 19.91 -5.18 -1.93
N LYS A 45 19.67 -4.74 -3.16
CA LYS A 45 18.32 -4.57 -3.70
C LYS A 45 17.76 -5.92 -4.12
N MET A 46 16.46 -6.11 -3.90
CA MET A 46 15.71 -7.23 -4.47
C MET A 46 15.45 -6.93 -5.95
N HIS A 47 15.64 -7.92 -6.82
CA HIS A 47 15.33 -7.81 -8.24
C HIS A 47 13.84 -8.03 -8.50
N ARG A 48 13.30 -7.43 -9.56
CA ARG A 48 11.89 -7.52 -9.92
C ARG A 48 11.37 -8.95 -9.98
N GLU A 49 12.11 -9.88 -10.59
CA GLU A 49 11.69 -11.29 -10.70
C GLU A 49 11.52 -11.95 -9.32
N VAL A 50 12.43 -11.66 -8.37
CA VAL A 50 12.32 -12.16 -6.99
C VAL A 50 11.13 -11.52 -6.28
N ALA A 51 10.87 -10.24 -6.51
CA ALA A 51 9.71 -9.55 -5.95
C ALA A 51 8.38 -10.06 -6.51
N GLU A 52 8.31 -10.37 -7.81
CA GLU A 52 7.14 -10.99 -8.44
C GLU A 52 6.87 -12.38 -7.84
N ASN A 53 7.92 -13.19 -7.66
CA ASN A 53 7.81 -14.48 -6.98
C ASN A 53 7.33 -14.29 -5.52
N ALA A 54 7.90 -13.33 -4.79
CA ALA A 54 7.51 -13.04 -3.41
C ALA A 54 6.05 -12.58 -3.29
N LEU A 55 5.60 -11.69 -4.17
CA LEU A 55 4.20 -11.25 -4.23
C LEU A 55 3.26 -12.40 -4.52
N HIS A 56 3.65 -13.37 -5.36
CA HIS A 56 2.84 -14.55 -5.63
C HIS A 56 2.76 -15.46 -4.39
N THR A 57 3.92 -15.80 -3.81
CA THR A 57 4.04 -16.74 -2.69
C THR A 57 3.37 -16.21 -1.41
N TYR A 58 3.55 -14.93 -1.10
CA TYR A 58 3.04 -14.30 0.11
C TYR A 58 1.85 -13.37 -0.15
N SER A 59 1.08 -13.63 -1.22
CA SER A 59 -0.08 -12.80 -1.60
C SER A 59 -1.22 -12.76 -0.58
N HIS A 60 -1.16 -13.57 0.47
CA HIS A 60 -2.11 -13.60 1.57
C HIS A 60 -1.83 -12.53 2.64
N ASN A 61 -0.66 -11.88 2.58
CA ASN A 61 -0.26 -10.83 3.51
C ASN A 61 -0.28 -9.47 2.79
N PHE A 62 -1.33 -8.68 3.05
CA PHE A 62 -1.59 -7.42 2.37
C PHE A 62 -0.60 -6.33 2.76
N GLU A 63 -0.15 -6.27 4.02
CA GLU A 63 0.87 -5.31 4.47
C GLU A 63 2.18 -5.49 3.70
N PHE A 64 2.63 -6.75 3.58
CA PHE A 64 3.82 -7.11 2.82
C PHE A 64 3.67 -6.72 1.34
N ALA A 65 2.54 -7.08 0.72
CA ALA A 65 2.29 -6.77 -0.67
C ALA A 65 2.27 -5.25 -0.93
N LEU A 66 1.61 -4.48 -0.06
CA LEU A 66 1.54 -3.03 -0.13
C LEU A 66 2.94 -2.40 -0.02
N SER A 67 3.72 -2.82 0.98
CA SER A 67 5.08 -2.34 1.20
C SER A 67 5.99 -2.65 0.01
N LEU A 68 5.93 -3.86 -0.53
CA LEU A 68 6.76 -4.27 -1.65
C LEU A 68 6.39 -3.51 -2.94
N LEU A 69 5.09 -3.34 -3.20
CA LEU A 69 4.60 -2.55 -4.34
C LEU A 69 4.99 -1.08 -4.23
N HIS A 70 4.99 -0.50 -3.01
CA HIS A 70 5.39 0.89 -2.79
C HIS A 70 6.83 1.13 -3.25
N GLU A 71 7.75 0.24 -2.88
CA GLU A 71 9.15 0.32 -3.28
C GLU A 71 9.35 0.17 -4.79
N PHE A 72 8.69 -0.81 -5.40
CA PHE A 72 8.83 -1.12 -6.83
C PHE A 72 8.07 -0.18 -7.77
N SER A 73 7.02 0.48 -7.27
CA SER A 73 6.22 1.43 -8.04
C SER A 73 6.79 2.84 -8.06
N ASP A 74 7.96 3.08 -7.44
CA ASP A 74 8.49 4.43 -7.21
C ASP A 74 7.55 5.29 -6.34
N HIS A 75 7.07 4.69 -5.26
CA HIS A 75 6.25 5.35 -4.24
C HIS A 75 4.86 5.81 -4.71
N ILE A 76 4.35 5.24 -5.82
CA ILE A 76 3.01 5.55 -6.36
C ILE A 76 1.90 4.87 -5.56
N THR A 77 2.13 3.65 -5.04
CA THR A 77 1.16 2.99 -4.15
C THR A 77 1.31 3.50 -2.72
N SER A 78 0.31 3.27 -1.87
CA SER A 78 0.33 3.76 -0.50
C SER A 78 1.48 3.15 0.29
N PRO A 79 2.17 3.91 1.17
CA PRO A 79 3.12 3.36 2.11
C PRO A 79 2.40 2.61 3.25
N VAL A 80 3.12 1.71 3.90
CA VAL A 80 2.70 1.19 5.21
C VAL A 80 2.98 2.25 6.28
N MET A 81 1.97 2.59 7.08
CA MET A 81 2.02 3.62 8.11
C MET A 81 2.70 3.10 9.38
N ASN A 82 4.03 3.08 9.41
CA ASN A 82 4.84 2.60 10.55
C ASN A 82 5.59 3.72 11.28
N GLY A 83 5.10 4.95 11.16
CA GLY A 83 5.68 6.13 11.81
C GLY A 83 5.45 6.12 13.33
N LYS A 84 6.32 6.81 14.08
CA LYS A 84 6.27 6.86 15.56
C LYS A 84 4.97 7.43 16.15
N MET A 85 4.17 8.12 15.34
CA MET A 85 2.90 8.76 15.75
C MET A 85 1.69 7.91 15.38
N ILE A 86 1.88 6.71 14.83
CA ILE A 86 0.81 5.82 14.40
C ILE A 86 0.63 4.72 15.45
N GLU A 87 -0.59 4.63 15.99
CA GLU A 87 -1.03 3.49 16.79
C GLU A 87 -1.69 2.45 15.87
N HIS A 88 -1.25 1.20 15.96
CA HIS A 88 -1.67 0.11 15.08
C HIS A 88 -2.85 -0.68 15.66
N HIS A 89 -3.81 0.04 16.25
CA HIS A 89 -5.07 -0.55 16.70
C HIS A 89 -6.18 -0.24 15.69
N ARG A 90 -6.98 -1.24 15.31
CA ARG A 90 -8.04 -1.09 14.29
C ARG A 90 -8.98 0.11 14.50
N MET A 91 -9.35 0.40 15.74
CA MET A 91 -10.21 1.56 16.07
C MET A 91 -9.52 2.90 15.83
N VAL A 92 -8.19 2.99 16.03
CA VAL A 92 -7.45 4.22 15.76
C VAL A 92 -7.27 4.42 14.26
N LEU A 93 -6.99 3.34 13.52
CA LEU A 93 -6.92 3.40 12.06
C LEU A 93 -8.28 3.69 11.42
N GLU A 94 -9.38 3.20 12.02
CA GLU A 94 -10.75 3.56 11.64
C GLU A 94 -11.01 5.05 11.87
N GLU A 95 -10.69 5.59 13.06
CA GLU A 95 -10.84 7.02 13.37
C GLU A 95 -10.01 7.92 12.44
N ASN A 96 -8.75 7.56 12.19
CA ASN A 96 -7.91 8.27 11.23
C ASN A 96 -8.52 8.20 9.82
N THR A 97 -9.04 7.03 9.41
CA THR A 97 -9.68 6.88 8.10
C THR A 97 -10.91 7.77 7.97
N GLU A 98 -11.77 7.81 9.00
CA GLU A 98 -12.94 8.68 9.02
C GLU A 98 -12.54 10.16 8.91
N LYS A 99 -11.51 10.58 9.66
CA LYS A 99 -10.97 11.94 9.60
C LYS A 99 -10.54 12.33 8.19
N GLU A 100 -9.65 11.56 7.56
CA GLU A 100 -9.15 11.89 6.22
C GLU A 100 -10.27 11.82 5.16
N MET A 101 -11.25 10.91 5.31
CA MET A 101 -12.42 10.88 4.43
C MET A 101 -13.25 12.16 4.52
N LEU A 102 -13.41 12.73 5.71
CA LEU A 102 -14.12 14.00 5.90
C LEU A 102 -13.35 15.18 5.31
N GLU A 103 -12.01 15.20 5.43
CA GLU A 103 -11.15 16.23 4.84
C GLU A 103 -11.19 16.17 3.30
N ALA A 104 -11.12 14.97 2.71
CA ALA A 104 -11.28 14.79 1.27
C ALA A 104 -12.67 15.18 0.76
N LEU A 105 -13.75 14.85 1.49
CA LEU A 105 -15.10 15.29 1.14
C LEU A 105 -15.20 16.81 1.13
N LYS A 106 -14.64 17.47 2.14
CA LYS A 106 -14.58 18.93 2.19
C LYS A 106 -13.83 19.50 0.99
N ALA A 107 -12.69 18.91 0.62
CA ALA A 107 -11.93 19.36 -0.55
C ALA A 107 -12.72 19.20 -1.86
N ILE A 108 -13.45 18.11 -2.03
CA ILE A 108 -14.33 17.89 -3.19
C ILE A 108 -15.47 18.93 -3.24
N GLU A 109 -16.00 19.33 -2.08
CA GLU A 109 -17.06 20.34 -1.99
C GLU A 109 -16.55 21.76 -2.30
N GLU A 110 -15.33 22.10 -1.88
CA GLU A 110 -14.77 23.44 -2.01
C GLU A 110 -14.11 23.69 -3.38
N VAL A 111 -13.51 22.65 -3.99
CA VAL A 111 -12.74 22.80 -5.23
C VAL A 111 -13.63 22.67 -6.47
N SER A 112 -13.65 23.71 -7.30
CA SER A 112 -14.44 23.71 -8.54
C SER A 112 -13.65 23.17 -9.74
N LEU A 113 -14.12 22.05 -10.28
CA LEU A 113 -13.60 21.45 -11.52
C LEU A 113 -14.40 21.84 -12.77
N ALA A 114 -15.28 22.85 -12.68
CA ALA A 114 -16.17 23.23 -13.78
C ALA A 114 -15.43 23.88 -14.97
N LYS A 115 -14.25 24.47 -14.73
CA LYS A 115 -13.42 25.08 -15.77
C LYS A 115 -12.58 24.02 -16.48
N PRO A 116 -12.42 24.09 -17.82
CA PRO A 116 -11.46 23.26 -18.51
C PRO A 116 -10.02 23.53 -18.00
N PRO A 117 -9.15 22.51 -17.92
CA PRO A 117 -7.80 22.63 -17.35
C PRO A 117 -6.96 23.74 -17.98
N GLU A 118 -7.15 24.06 -19.26
CA GLU A 118 -6.42 25.11 -19.97
C GLU A 118 -6.81 26.54 -19.55
N PHE A 119 -7.89 26.72 -18.77
CA PHE A 119 -8.41 28.03 -18.35
C PHE A 119 -8.38 28.25 -16.82
N ILE A 120 -7.76 27.35 -16.06
CA ILE A 120 -7.63 27.52 -14.60
C ILE A 120 -6.56 28.55 -14.26
N THR A 121 -6.76 29.26 -13.16
CA THR A 121 -5.76 30.17 -12.57
C THR A 121 -4.71 29.39 -11.76
N ALA A 122 -3.62 30.06 -11.39
CA ALA A 122 -2.61 29.47 -10.50
C ALA A 122 -3.20 29.09 -9.12
N GLN A 123 -4.11 29.91 -8.58
CA GLN A 123 -4.80 29.62 -7.32
C GLN A 123 -5.68 28.36 -7.44
N GLU A 124 -6.50 28.27 -8.50
CA GLU A 124 -7.34 27.08 -8.73
C GLU A 124 -6.50 25.82 -8.93
N ARG A 125 -5.29 25.96 -9.51
CA ARG A 125 -4.34 24.86 -9.61
C ARG A 125 -3.85 24.40 -8.24
N GLU A 126 -3.57 25.31 -7.32
CA GLU A 126 -3.16 24.98 -5.94
C GLU A 126 -4.32 24.32 -5.17
N GLU A 127 -5.55 24.80 -5.34
CA GLU A 127 -6.75 24.20 -4.78
C GLU A 127 -6.95 22.76 -5.28
N ILE A 128 -6.72 22.51 -6.58
CA ILE A 128 -6.73 21.16 -7.15
C ILE A 128 -5.62 20.29 -6.57
N CYS A 129 -4.39 20.81 -6.39
CA CYS A 129 -3.32 20.07 -5.73
C CYS A 129 -3.71 19.68 -4.30
N TRP A 130 -4.30 20.60 -3.54
CA TRP A 130 -4.79 20.30 -2.20
C TRP A 130 -5.83 19.18 -2.21
N MET A 131 -6.84 19.25 -3.08
CA MET A 131 -7.81 18.15 -3.21
C MET A 131 -7.13 16.82 -3.62
N MET A 132 -6.11 16.86 -4.46
CA MET A 132 -5.32 15.66 -4.79
C MET A 132 -4.59 15.08 -3.58
N ASP A 133 -4.01 15.93 -2.73
CA ASP A 133 -3.31 15.50 -1.51
C ASP A 133 -4.29 14.81 -0.54
N GLU A 134 -5.47 15.40 -0.28
CA GLU A 134 -6.50 14.80 0.58
C GLU A 134 -6.99 13.43 0.04
N LEU A 135 -7.11 13.29 -1.29
CA LEU A 135 -7.45 12.00 -1.92
C LEU A 135 -6.33 10.96 -1.75
N LEU A 136 -5.06 11.38 -1.76
CA LEU A 136 -3.92 10.50 -1.53
C LEU A 136 -3.82 10.08 -0.06
N ASP A 137 -4.18 10.95 0.87
CA ASP A 137 -4.24 10.64 2.30
C ASP A 137 -5.33 9.60 2.57
N VAL A 138 -6.54 9.77 2.00
CA VAL A 138 -7.61 8.74 2.07
C VAL A 138 -7.13 7.39 1.54
N LYS A 139 -6.48 7.37 0.37
CA LYS A 139 -5.95 6.13 -0.20
C LYS A 139 -4.96 5.46 0.78
N THR A 140 -4.11 6.26 1.42
CA THR A 140 -3.11 5.76 2.38
C THR A 140 -3.74 5.17 3.62
N VAL A 141 -4.65 5.89 4.28
CA VAL A 141 -5.30 5.39 5.51
C VAL A 141 -6.22 4.20 5.24
N VAL A 142 -6.92 4.17 4.09
CA VAL A 142 -7.78 3.04 3.71
C VAL A 142 -6.96 1.76 3.49
N ASP A 143 -5.84 1.85 2.77
CA ASP A 143 -4.98 0.68 2.54
C ASP A 143 -4.42 0.14 3.88
N ASN A 144 -4.04 1.03 4.81
CA ASN A 144 -3.55 0.62 6.12
C ASN A 144 -4.66 0.08 7.04
N LEU A 145 -5.88 0.61 6.95
CA LEU A 145 -7.05 0.06 7.63
C LEU A 145 -7.38 -1.35 7.10
N LEU A 146 -7.36 -1.55 5.77
CA LEU A 146 -7.54 -2.88 5.18
C LEU A 146 -6.48 -3.86 5.67
N SER A 147 -5.23 -3.42 5.80
CA SER A 147 -4.12 -4.22 6.33
C SER A 147 -4.37 -4.70 7.77
N ILE A 148 -4.78 -3.81 8.68
CA ILE A 148 -5.06 -4.20 10.06
C ILE A 148 -6.33 -5.06 10.17
N LEU A 149 -7.34 -4.83 9.32
CA LEU A 149 -8.55 -5.64 9.30
C LEU A 149 -8.29 -7.06 8.79
N GLU A 150 -7.41 -7.23 7.80
CA GLU A 150 -6.97 -8.56 7.36
C GLU A 150 -6.34 -9.33 8.52
N LYS A 151 -5.45 -8.68 9.25
CA LYS A 151 -4.73 -9.26 10.38
C LYS A 151 -5.65 -9.58 11.57
N ASP A 152 -6.45 -8.62 12.01
CA ASP A 152 -7.28 -8.76 13.22
C ASP A 152 -8.45 -9.75 13.04
N TYR A 153 -8.93 -9.93 11.81
CA TYR A 153 -10.11 -10.74 11.51
C TYR A 153 -9.84 -11.96 10.63
N GLU A 154 -8.60 -12.17 10.19
CA GLU A 154 -8.20 -13.26 9.29
C GLU A 154 -8.99 -13.25 7.96
N ILE A 155 -9.35 -12.06 7.47
CA ILE A 155 -10.11 -11.87 6.23
C ILE A 155 -9.18 -11.31 5.14
N ARG A 156 -8.79 -12.17 4.20
CA ARG A 156 -7.89 -11.79 3.10
C ARG A 156 -8.48 -10.70 2.20
N VAL A 157 -7.80 -9.54 2.13
CA VAL A 157 -8.14 -8.42 1.26
C VAL A 157 -8.14 -8.83 -0.20
N LYS A 158 -7.19 -9.69 -0.62
CA LYS A 158 -7.16 -10.24 -1.98
C LYS A 158 -8.44 -10.98 -2.35
N ASP A 159 -9.03 -11.73 -1.44
CA ASP A 159 -10.32 -12.40 -1.67
C ASP A 159 -11.45 -11.39 -1.77
N ARG A 160 -11.44 -10.34 -0.93
CA ARG A 160 -12.42 -9.25 -1.01
C ARG A 160 -12.33 -8.52 -2.36
N ILE A 161 -11.13 -8.22 -2.84
CA ILE A 161 -10.89 -7.61 -4.16
C ILE A 161 -11.44 -8.53 -5.26
N ASN A 162 -11.09 -9.82 -5.27
CA ASN A 162 -11.57 -10.77 -6.26
C ASN A 162 -13.11 -10.87 -6.29
N ASN A 163 -13.75 -10.82 -5.12
CA ASN A 163 -15.21 -10.80 -5.01
C ASN A 163 -15.84 -9.48 -5.49
N ARG A 164 -15.09 -8.37 -5.48
CA ARG A 164 -15.55 -7.06 -5.97
C ARG A 164 -15.36 -6.87 -7.47
N ILE A 165 -14.40 -7.54 -8.11
CA ILE A 165 -14.13 -7.45 -9.55
C ILE A 165 -15.40 -7.63 -10.41
N PRO A 166 -16.24 -8.67 -10.22
CA PRO A 166 -17.48 -8.83 -11.00
C PRO A 166 -18.45 -7.64 -10.83
N THR A 167 -18.55 -7.10 -9.61
CA THR A 167 -19.40 -5.94 -9.32
C THR A 167 -18.88 -4.69 -10.04
N TRP A 168 -17.58 -4.40 -9.95
CA TRP A 168 -16.98 -3.26 -10.66
C TRP A 168 -17.14 -3.37 -12.17
N LYS A 169 -17.03 -4.58 -12.74
CA LYS A 169 -17.36 -4.84 -14.15
C LYS A 169 -18.82 -4.55 -14.49
N SER A 170 -19.75 -4.99 -13.63
CA SER A 170 -21.18 -4.73 -13.86
C SER A 170 -21.55 -3.24 -13.81
N TRP A 171 -20.81 -2.46 -13.03
CA TRP A 171 -20.95 -1.00 -12.95
C TRP A 171 -20.23 -0.27 -14.08
N GLY A 172 -19.41 -0.95 -14.88
CA GLY A 172 -18.59 -0.34 -15.93
C GLY A 172 -17.41 0.47 -15.40
N TRP A 173 -16.97 0.23 -14.16
CA TRP A 173 -15.78 0.88 -13.60
C TRP A 173 -14.49 0.29 -14.16
N ILE A 174 -14.49 -1.02 -14.47
CA ILE A 174 -13.41 -1.80 -15.12
C ILE A 174 -13.95 -2.83 -16.11
#